data_AF-A0A3N5QBB8-F1
#
_entry.id   AF-A0A3N5QBB8-F1
#
_cell.length_a   1.000
_cell.length_b   1.000
_cell.length_c   1.000
_cell.angle_alpha   90.00
_cell.angle_beta   90.00
_cell.angle_gamma   90.00
#
_symmetry.space_group_name_H-M   'P 1'
#
loop_
_entity.id
_entity.type
_entity.pdbx_description
1 polymer ?
#
loop_
_entity_poly.entity_id
_entity_poly.type
_entity_poly.pdbx_seq_one_letter_code
_entity_poly.pdbx_strand_id
1 'polypeptide(L)'
;MIATPGFSYTILNGSGSGSGTGGDGGSAKAAAANPVENLVIQGAIYYLQTCSDIQAILKQVELQGFKAVDYTEMRRLVDEALDQVKSARLTYEVLLKTIAETPSNMVFIQGLQNFDYGTFMKENGLIEPIFKKVEYYLCRGDIGGLLAAIYVELKKIEGNLNLIKRFVDIERLPDLSVFWKLNETSAAALIFGSYATRVFYAVN
;
A
#
# COMPACT_ATOMS: atom_id res chain seq x y z
N MET A 1 7.33 -20.13 18.38
CA MET A 1 7.93 -19.64 17.13
C MET A 1 6.93 -19.90 16.03
N ILE A 2 6.25 -18.87 15.55
CA ILE A 2 5.25 -18.99 14.48
C ILE A 2 6.00 -18.74 13.19
N ALA A 3 6.10 -19.76 12.33
CA ALA A 3 6.65 -19.64 10.99
C ALA A 3 5.71 -18.78 10.15
N THR A 4 6.19 -17.63 9.69
CA THR A 4 5.49 -16.79 8.73
C THR A 4 5.52 -17.48 7.36
N PRO A 5 4.39 -17.77 6.70
CA PRO A 5 4.38 -18.21 5.31
C PRO A 5 4.87 -17.08 4.40
N GLY A 6 5.68 -17.43 3.40
CA GLY A 6 6.38 -16.50 2.52
C GLY A 6 5.51 -15.72 1.53
N PHE A 7 6.15 -14.78 0.84
CA PHE A 7 5.63 -14.11 -0.34
C PHE A 7 6.61 -14.37 -1.48
N SER A 8 6.14 -15.01 -2.55
CA SER A 8 6.88 -15.14 -3.80
C SER A 8 5.91 -14.88 -4.95
N TYR A 9 5.94 -13.67 -5.51
CA TYR A 9 5.30 -13.39 -6.78
C TYR A 9 6.26 -13.74 -7.89
N THR A 10 6.15 -14.95 -8.44
CA THR A 10 6.89 -15.24 -9.68
C THR A 10 6.13 -14.57 -10.83
N ILE A 11 6.53 -13.34 -11.20
CA ILE A 11 6.27 -12.86 -12.56
C ILE A 11 7.15 -13.70 -13.47
N LEU A 12 6.61 -14.84 -13.90
CA LEU A 12 7.26 -15.74 -14.85
C LEU A 12 7.46 -14.97 -16.15
N ASN A 13 8.68 -14.49 -16.36
CA ASN A 13 9.14 -14.05 -17.66
C ASN A 13 9.35 -15.31 -18.50
N GLY A 14 8.27 -15.81 -19.09
CA GLY A 14 8.27 -16.94 -20.00
C GLY A 14 8.83 -16.55 -21.37
N SER A 15 10.13 -16.24 -21.45
CA SER A 15 10.83 -16.24 -22.74
C SER A 15 11.25 -17.67 -23.07
N GLY A 16 10.36 -18.39 -23.75
CA GLY A 16 10.73 -19.62 -24.42
C GLY A 16 11.67 -19.32 -25.59
N SER A 17 12.88 -19.86 -25.54
CA SER A 17 13.59 -20.33 -26.73
C SER A 17 14.46 -21.52 -26.34
N GLY A 18 14.32 -22.60 -27.10
CA GLY A 18 14.99 -23.86 -26.82
C GLY A 18 16.42 -23.96 -27.37
N SER A 19 17.05 -25.04 -26.91
CA SER A 19 18.18 -25.80 -27.48
C SER A 19 19.59 -25.45 -27.00
N GLY A 20 20.31 -26.50 -26.56
CA GLY A 20 21.78 -26.55 -26.59
C GLY A 20 22.50 -26.91 -25.27
N THR A 21 22.47 -28.19 -24.89
CA THR A 21 23.56 -29.00 -24.31
C THR A 21 24.63 -28.35 -23.40
N GLY A 22 24.73 -28.89 -22.18
CA GLY A 22 25.99 -29.24 -21.53
C GLY A 22 26.44 -28.39 -20.33
N GLY A 23 26.68 -29.06 -19.20
CA GLY A 23 27.57 -28.55 -18.15
C GLY A 23 26.96 -28.54 -16.75
N ASP A 24 27.29 -29.57 -15.97
CA ASP A 24 27.17 -29.59 -14.51
C ASP A 24 27.76 -28.32 -13.87
N GLY A 25 26.99 -27.71 -12.99
CA GLY A 25 27.39 -26.53 -12.25
C GLY A 25 26.22 -26.01 -11.43
N GLY A 26 26.01 -26.62 -10.26
CA GLY A 26 25.02 -26.22 -9.26
C GLY A 26 25.25 -24.79 -8.78
N SER A 27 24.81 -23.83 -9.59
CA SER A 27 24.54 -22.47 -9.15
C SER A 27 23.09 -22.44 -8.76
N ALA A 28 22.82 -22.40 -7.46
CA ALA A 28 21.57 -21.88 -6.96
C ALA A 28 21.43 -20.47 -7.52
N LYS A 29 20.73 -20.32 -8.65
CA LYS A 29 20.23 -19.04 -9.13
C LYS A 29 19.31 -18.56 -8.01
N ALA A 30 19.84 -17.75 -7.10
CA ALA A 30 19.03 -16.84 -6.32
C ALA A 30 18.19 -16.08 -7.36
N ALA A 31 16.91 -16.42 -7.46
CA ALA A 31 16.00 -15.74 -8.35
C ALA A 31 16.09 -14.26 -7.99
N ALA A 32 16.62 -13.44 -8.92
CA ALA A 32 16.71 -12.01 -8.70
C ALA A 32 15.29 -11.51 -8.45
N ALA A 33 15.01 -11.07 -7.22
CA ALA A 33 13.71 -10.57 -6.81
C ALA A 33 13.28 -9.47 -7.78
N ASN A 34 12.05 -9.53 -8.28
CA ASN A 34 11.55 -8.59 -9.27
C ASN A 34 11.58 -7.16 -8.67
N PRO A 35 12.22 -6.18 -9.32
CA PRO A 35 12.33 -4.81 -8.79
C PRO A 35 10.96 -4.18 -8.49
N VAL A 36 9.92 -4.53 -9.27
CA VAL A 36 8.53 -4.07 -9.03
C VAL A 36 7.98 -4.66 -7.74
N GLU A 37 8.18 -5.96 -7.51
CA GLU A 37 7.71 -6.65 -6.30
C GLU A 37 8.34 -6.06 -5.04
N ASN A 38 9.66 -5.84 -5.05
CA ASN A 38 10.37 -5.23 -3.93
C ASN A 38 9.85 -3.82 -3.61
N LEU A 39 9.60 -3.01 -4.64
CA LEU A 39 9.05 -1.66 -4.47
C LEU A 39 7.61 -1.68 -3.93
N VAL A 40 6.76 -2.61 -4.39
CA VAL A 40 5.41 -2.79 -3.84
C VAL A 40 5.48 -3.16 -2.35
N ILE A 41 6.30 -4.15 -2.00
CA ILE A 41 6.45 -4.60 -0.61
C ILE A 41 6.99 -3.45 0.27
N GLN A 42 8.05 -2.78 -0.19
CA GLN A 42 8.65 -1.68 0.56
C GLN A 42 7.68 -0.50 0.75
N GLY A 43 6.95 -0.12 -0.30
CA GLY A 43 5.95 0.94 -0.22
C GLY A 43 4.83 0.59 0.75
N ALA A 44 4.37 -0.67 0.75
CA ALA A 44 3.38 -1.16 1.69
C ALA A 44 3.88 -1.16 3.14
N ILE A 45 5.15 -1.54 3.38
CA ILE A 45 5.76 -1.52 4.72
C ILE A 45 5.73 -0.11 5.31
N TYR A 46 6.25 0.89 4.57
CA TYR A 46 6.25 2.27 5.04
C TYR A 46 4.84 2.82 5.27
N TYR A 47 3.90 2.44 4.41
CA TYR A 47 2.51 2.83 4.57
C TYR A 47 1.85 2.21 5.82
N LEU A 48 2.11 0.93 6.10
CA LEU A 48 1.61 0.26 7.31
C LEU A 48 2.21 0.87 8.59
N GLN A 49 3.49 1.22 8.55
CA GLN A 49 4.15 1.96 9.65
C GLN A 49 3.48 3.33 9.85
N THR A 50 3.22 4.07 8.76
CA THR A 50 2.46 5.32 8.82
C THR A 50 1.09 5.13 9.50
N CYS A 51 0.37 4.05 9.16
CA CYS A 51 -0.93 3.75 9.78
C CYS A 51 -0.79 3.48 11.28
N SER A 52 0.25 2.75 11.70
CA SER A 52 0.55 2.50 13.10
C SER A 52 0.78 3.81 13.87
N ASP A 53 1.59 4.71 13.31
CA ASP A 53 1.90 5.99 13.93
C ASP A 53 0.66 6.90 14.01
N ILE A 54 -0.19 6.89 12.99
CA ILE A 54 -1.49 7.57 13.02
C ILE A 54 -2.37 7.06 14.17
N GLN A 55 -2.44 5.74 14.39
CA GLN A 55 -3.20 5.19 15.53
C GLN A 55 -2.62 5.64 16.87
N ALA A 56 -1.29 5.75 16.98
CA ALA A 56 -0.64 6.28 18.17
C ALA A 56 -0.98 7.78 18.40
N ILE A 57 -1.01 8.59 17.34
CA ILE A 57 -1.46 10.00 17.39
C ILE A 57 -2.91 10.08 17.88
N LEU A 58 -3.83 9.28 17.30
CA LEU A 58 -5.24 9.27 17.67
C LEU A 58 -5.44 8.89 19.14
N LYS A 59 -4.70 7.89 19.62
CA LYS A 59 -4.69 7.50 21.03
C LYS A 59 -4.27 8.67 21.94
N GLN A 60 -3.24 9.44 21.56
CA GLN A 60 -2.84 10.63 22.32
C GLN A 60 -3.94 11.69 22.34
N VAL A 61 -4.74 11.81 21.28
CA VAL A 61 -5.88 12.73 21.22
C VAL A 61 -7.07 12.29 22.07
N GLU A 62 -7.37 11.00 22.08
CA GLU A 62 -8.49 10.47 22.88
C GLU A 62 -8.21 10.55 24.38
N LEU A 63 -6.95 10.40 24.79
CA LEU A 63 -6.55 10.46 26.20
C LEU A 63 -6.60 11.88 26.80
N GLN A 64 -6.77 12.91 25.99
CA GLN A 64 -6.78 14.31 26.44
C GLN A 64 -7.98 14.65 27.31
N GLY A 65 -9.09 13.92 27.13
CA GLY A 65 -10.25 14.03 28.02
C GLY A 65 -9.96 13.60 29.45
N PHE A 66 -8.85 12.87 29.67
CA PHE A 66 -8.46 12.30 30.96
C PHE A 66 -7.13 12.86 31.50
N LYS A 67 -6.25 13.40 30.63
CA LYS A 67 -4.92 13.92 30.98
C LYS A 67 -4.56 15.13 30.12
N ALA A 68 -3.63 15.97 30.61
CA ALA A 68 -3.03 17.00 29.78
C ALA A 68 -2.31 16.38 28.57
N VAL A 69 -2.29 17.10 27.44
CA VAL A 69 -1.69 16.66 26.19
C VAL A 69 -0.16 16.67 26.33
N ASP A 70 0.48 15.54 26.02
CA ASP A 70 1.93 15.50 25.88
C ASP A 70 2.33 15.95 24.47
N TYR A 71 2.62 17.24 24.31
CA TYR A 71 3.03 17.82 23.03
C TYR A 71 4.41 17.34 22.55
N THR A 72 5.27 16.88 23.47
CA THR A 72 6.58 16.34 23.10
C THR A 72 6.41 14.99 22.41
N GLU A 73 5.61 14.11 23.01
CA GLU A 73 5.28 12.82 22.40
C GLU A 73 4.45 12.98 21.13
N MET A 74 3.48 13.89 21.12
CA MET A 74 2.69 14.19 19.92
C MET A 74 3.58 14.65 18.76
N ARG A 75 4.57 15.52 19.02
CA ARG A 75 5.51 15.98 18.00
C ARG A 75 6.34 14.82 17.44
N ARG A 76 6.88 13.96 18.31
CA ARG A 76 7.63 12.77 17.91
C ARG A 76 6.81 11.86 17.00
N LEU A 77 5.58 11.53 17.40
CA LEU A 77 4.69 10.66 16.62
C LEU A 77 4.31 11.26 15.26
N VAL A 78 4.04 12.56 15.20
CA VAL A 78 3.72 13.25 13.95
C VAL A 78 4.93 13.28 13.01
N ASP A 79 6.13 13.52 13.53
CA ASP A 79 7.36 13.52 12.74
C ASP A 79 7.67 12.12 12.19
N GLU A 80 7.52 11.07 13.01
CA GLU A 80 7.67 9.68 12.56
C GLU A 80 6.66 9.33 11.46
N ALA A 81 5.37 9.63 11.67
CA ALA A 81 4.34 9.39 10.66
C ALA A 81 4.63 10.13 9.34
N LEU A 82 5.15 11.36 9.42
CA LEU A 82 5.53 12.16 8.26
C LEU A 82 6.71 11.55 7.49
N ASP A 83 7.71 11.03 8.19
CA ASP A 83 8.87 10.40 7.55
C ASP A 83 8.50 9.07 6.88
N GLN A 84 7.61 8.29 7.51
CA GLN A 84 7.10 7.05 6.92
C GLN A 84 6.22 7.32 5.70
N VAL A 85 5.29 8.28 5.76
CA VAL A 85 4.42 8.57 4.61
C VAL A 85 5.21 9.13 3.42
N LYS A 86 6.25 9.94 3.67
CA LYS A 86 7.16 10.43 2.63
C LYS A 86 7.93 9.28 2.00
N SER A 87 8.45 8.35 2.82
CA SER A 87 9.16 7.17 2.33
C SER A 87 8.25 6.31 1.46
N ALA A 88 7.02 6.03 1.93
CA ALA A 88 6.01 5.34 1.13
C ALA A 88 5.74 6.07 -0.19
N ARG A 89 5.51 7.39 -0.14
CA ARG A 89 5.22 8.20 -1.33
C ARG A 89 6.36 8.15 -2.35
N LEU A 90 7.60 8.31 -1.91
CA LEU A 90 8.78 8.23 -2.79
C LEU A 90 8.91 6.84 -3.42
N THR A 91 8.69 5.77 -2.65
CA THR A 91 8.70 4.41 -3.18
C THR A 91 7.60 4.19 -4.23
N TYR A 92 6.38 4.65 -3.98
CA TYR A 92 5.29 4.58 -4.97
C TYR A 92 5.57 5.43 -6.21
N GLU A 93 6.25 6.57 -6.08
CA GLU A 93 6.66 7.38 -7.23
C GLU A 93 7.65 6.62 -8.13
N VAL A 94 8.65 5.96 -7.53
CA VAL A 94 9.61 5.13 -8.26
C VAL A 94 8.88 3.94 -8.89
N LEU A 95 8.02 3.26 -8.14
CA LEU A 95 7.21 2.13 -8.62
C LEU A 95 6.38 2.49 -9.85
N LEU A 96 5.72 3.65 -9.86
CA LEU A 96 4.92 4.10 -11.00
C LEU A 96 5.79 4.32 -12.25
N LYS A 97 7.01 4.86 -12.09
CA LYS A 97 7.97 5.01 -13.20
C LYS A 97 8.41 3.63 -13.71
N THR A 98 8.78 2.72 -12.80
CA THR A 98 9.23 1.38 -13.16
C THR A 98 8.15 0.57 -13.87
N ILE A 99 6.89 0.64 -13.44
CA ILE A 99 5.78 -0.09 -14.09
C ILE A 99 5.49 0.45 -15.49
N ALA A 100 5.63 1.76 -15.72
CA ALA A 100 5.45 2.33 -17.06
C ALA A 100 6.47 1.80 -18.08
N GLU A 101 7.64 1.37 -17.61
CA GLU A 101 8.73 0.83 -18.42
C GLU A 101 8.76 -0.70 -18.46
N THR A 102 7.99 -1.37 -17.59
CA THR A 102 7.99 -2.82 -17.46
C THR A 102 6.86 -3.44 -18.30
N PRO A 103 7.17 -4.37 -19.23
CA PRO A 103 6.14 -5.07 -19.98
C PRO A 103 5.14 -5.78 -19.08
N SER A 104 3.85 -5.61 -19.35
CA SER A 104 2.78 -6.23 -18.57
C SER A 104 2.66 -7.73 -18.87
N ASN A 105 2.39 -8.53 -17.84
CA ASN A 105 2.04 -9.94 -18.01
C ASN A 105 0.61 -10.04 -18.57
N MET A 106 0.49 -10.23 -19.88
CA MET A 106 -0.80 -10.23 -20.58
C MET A 106 -1.75 -11.33 -20.10
N VAL A 107 -1.23 -12.49 -19.65
CA VAL A 107 -2.06 -13.57 -19.10
C VAL A 107 -2.70 -13.13 -17.78
N PHE A 108 -1.91 -12.52 -16.90
CA PHE A 108 -2.40 -11.97 -15.64
C PHE A 108 -3.42 -10.84 -15.87
N ILE A 109 -3.14 -9.93 -16.82
CA ILE A 109 -4.08 -8.86 -17.19
C ILE A 109 -5.41 -9.42 -17.70
N GLN A 110 -5.38 -10.43 -18.57
CA GLN A 110 -6.61 -11.10 -19.02
C GLN A 110 -7.35 -11.80 -17.88
N GLY A 111 -6.61 -12.39 -16.92
CA GLY A 111 -7.18 -12.94 -15.70
C GLY A 111 -7.96 -11.88 -14.90
N LEU A 112 -7.37 -10.70 -14.71
CA LEU A 112 -8.05 -9.58 -14.03
C LEU A 112 -9.28 -9.08 -14.79
N GLN A 113 -9.22 -9.02 -16.13
CA GLN A 113 -10.33 -8.55 -16.97
C GLN A 113 -11.52 -9.52 -16.95
N ASN A 114 -11.26 -10.82 -16.85
CA ASN A 114 -12.29 -11.87 -16.84
C ASN A 114 -12.75 -12.28 -15.42
N PHE A 115 -12.17 -11.66 -14.38
CA PHE A 115 -12.48 -11.99 -12.99
C PHE A 115 -13.93 -11.61 -12.61
N ASP A 116 -14.63 -12.48 -11.88
CA ASP A 116 -15.98 -12.20 -11.39
C ASP A 116 -15.95 -11.35 -10.11
N TYR A 117 -15.77 -10.04 -10.29
CA TYR A 117 -15.78 -9.07 -9.20
C TYR A 117 -17.09 -9.07 -8.40
N GLY A 118 -18.23 -9.30 -9.07
CA GLY A 118 -19.54 -9.22 -8.44
C GLY A 118 -19.77 -10.33 -7.42
N THR A 119 -19.47 -11.56 -7.81
CA THR A 119 -19.54 -12.73 -6.92
C THR A 119 -18.49 -12.63 -5.83
N PHE A 120 -17.24 -12.31 -6.19
CA PHE A 120 -16.14 -12.19 -5.22
C PHE A 120 -16.43 -11.17 -4.12
N MET A 121 -16.98 -10.00 -4.48
CA MET A 121 -17.37 -8.97 -3.52
C MET A 121 -18.38 -9.48 -2.49
N LYS A 122 -19.42 -10.19 -2.96
CA LYS A 122 -20.50 -10.71 -2.12
C LYS A 122 -20.02 -11.82 -1.19
N GLU A 123 -19.28 -12.79 -1.72
CA GLU A 123 -18.77 -13.93 -0.96
C GLU A 123 -17.80 -13.51 0.16
N ASN A 124 -17.02 -12.45 -0.08
CA ASN A 124 -16.05 -11.95 0.88
C ASN A 124 -16.57 -10.81 1.77
N GLY A 125 -17.84 -10.42 1.64
CA GLY A 125 -18.45 -9.35 2.43
C GLY A 125 -17.73 -8.00 2.29
N LEU A 126 -17.23 -7.68 1.10
CA LEU A 126 -16.42 -6.48 0.88
C LEU A 126 -17.29 -5.22 0.82
N ILE A 127 -16.78 -4.13 1.38
CA ILE A 127 -17.44 -2.82 1.38
C ILE A 127 -17.55 -2.32 -0.07
N GLU A 128 -18.77 -2.34 -0.61
CA GLU A 128 -19.06 -2.09 -2.03
C GLU A 128 -18.48 -0.77 -2.55
N PRO A 129 -18.66 0.40 -1.90
CA PRO A 129 -18.11 1.66 -2.40
C PRO A 129 -16.58 1.65 -2.59
N ILE A 130 -15.86 0.90 -1.77
CA ILE A 130 -14.39 0.79 -1.87
C ILE A 130 -14.04 -0.26 -2.91
N PHE A 131 -14.72 -1.41 -2.90
CA PHE A 131 -14.45 -2.49 -3.83
C PHE A 131 -14.76 -2.10 -5.29
N LYS A 132 -15.80 -1.29 -5.53
CA LYS A 132 -16.11 -0.75 -6.86
C LYS A 132 -14.98 0.11 -7.43
N LYS A 133 -14.20 0.79 -6.58
CA LYS A 133 -12.98 1.50 -7.02
C LYS A 133 -11.89 0.53 -7.44
N VAL A 134 -11.71 -0.58 -6.70
CA VAL A 134 -10.74 -1.63 -7.05
C VAL A 134 -11.13 -2.29 -8.37
N GLU A 135 -12.39 -2.70 -8.50
CA GLU A 135 -12.98 -3.24 -9.73
C GLU A 135 -12.74 -2.30 -10.90
N TYR A 136 -12.98 -0.99 -10.73
CA TYR A 136 -12.77 0.00 -11.78
C TYR A 136 -11.36 -0.06 -12.38
N TYR A 137 -10.30 -0.21 -11.58
CA TYR A 137 -8.96 -0.33 -12.12
C TYR A 137 -8.69 -1.73 -12.67
N LEU A 138 -8.99 -2.77 -11.88
CA LEU A 138 -8.56 -4.12 -12.19
C LEU A 138 -9.32 -4.76 -13.36
N CYS A 139 -10.62 -4.47 -13.53
CA CYS A 139 -11.38 -4.99 -14.67
C CYS A 139 -10.90 -4.45 -16.02
N ARG A 140 -10.10 -3.38 -16.03
CA ARG A 140 -9.45 -2.81 -17.20
C ARG A 140 -7.98 -3.26 -17.35
N GLY A 141 -7.44 -3.98 -16.37
CA GLY A 141 -6.01 -4.29 -16.30
C GLY A 141 -5.15 -3.10 -15.88
N ASP A 142 -5.73 -2.03 -15.33
CA ASP A 142 -5.04 -0.77 -15.03
C ASP A 142 -4.34 -0.81 -13.66
N ILE A 143 -3.28 -1.61 -13.55
CA ILE A 143 -2.47 -1.72 -12.33
C ILE A 143 -1.78 -0.39 -12.00
N GLY A 144 -1.31 0.33 -13.03
CA GLY A 144 -0.68 1.64 -12.88
C GLY A 144 -1.63 2.66 -12.27
N GLY A 145 -2.87 2.75 -12.76
CA GLY A 145 -3.92 3.59 -12.20
C GLY A 145 -4.29 3.23 -10.77
N LEU A 146 -4.33 1.93 -10.43
CA LEU A 146 -4.57 1.47 -9.06
C LEU A 146 -3.48 1.97 -8.10
N LEU A 147 -2.21 1.84 -8.49
CA LEU A 147 -1.08 2.29 -7.67
C LEU A 147 -1.00 3.82 -7.59
N ALA A 148 -1.37 4.51 -8.67
CA ALA A 148 -1.46 5.97 -8.69
C ALA A 148 -2.56 6.47 -7.73
N ALA A 149 -3.67 5.75 -7.60
CA ALA A 149 -4.69 6.05 -6.61
C ALA A 149 -4.14 5.97 -5.18
N ILE A 150 -3.36 4.93 -4.85
CA ILE A 150 -2.70 4.81 -3.54
C ILE A 150 -1.74 5.99 -3.31
N TYR A 151 -0.92 6.33 -4.30
CA TYR A 151 -0.01 7.47 -4.22
C TYR A 151 -0.73 8.80 -3.96
N VAL A 152 -1.91 9.02 -4.55
CA VAL A 152 -2.75 10.20 -4.29
C VAL A 152 -3.26 10.22 -2.85
N GLU A 153 -3.67 9.08 -2.30
CA GLU A 153 -4.08 9.00 -0.89
C GLU A 153 -2.91 9.27 0.07
N LEU A 154 -1.71 8.77 -0.22
CA LEU A 154 -0.50 9.09 0.56
C LEU A 154 -0.23 10.60 0.62
N LYS A 155 -0.43 11.34 -0.48
CA LYS A 155 -0.32 12.81 -0.48
C LYS A 155 -1.35 13.48 0.42
N LYS A 156 -2.58 12.98 0.47
CA LYS A 156 -3.63 13.51 1.36
C LYS A 156 -3.29 13.23 2.83
N ILE A 157 -2.78 12.04 3.14
CA ILE A 157 -2.30 11.67 4.48
C ILE A 157 -1.16 12.60 4.90
N GLU A 158 -0.15 12.79 4.04
CA GLU A 158 0.95 13.73 4.26
C GLU A 158 0.44 15.17 4.50
N GLY A 159 -0.55 15.63 3.72
CA GLY A 159 -1.17 16.94 3.89
C GLY A 159 -1.84 17.12 5.27
N ASN A 160 -2.62 16.13 5.70
CA ASN A 160 -3.28 16.15 7.02
C ASN A 160 -2.25 16.08 8.17
N LEU A 161 -1.20 15.27 8.04
CA LEU A 161 -0.13 15.19 9.04
C LEU A 161 0.63 16.52 9.15
N ASN A 162 0.95 17.16 8.02
CA ASN A 162 1.57 18.49 8.03
C ASN A 162 0.67 19.56 8.66
N LEU A 163 -0.64 19.47 8.46
CA LEU A 163 -1.58 20.35 9.15
C LEU A 163 -1.52 20.15 10.66
N ILE A 164 -1.61 18.91 11.13
CA ILE A 164 -1.48 18.57 12.55
C ILE A 164 -0.15 19.07 13.12
N LYS A 165 0.96 18.83 12.41
CA LYS A 165 2.30 19.28 12.81
C LYS A 165 2.34 20.77 13.13
N ARG A 166 1.75 21.62 12.27
CA ARG A 166 1.72 23.08 12.48
C ARG A 166 1.03 23.48 13.79
N PHE A 167 -0.01 22.76 14.19
CA PHE A 167 -0.68 23.00 15.48
C PHE A 167 0.16 22.50 16.65
N VAL A 168 0.72 21.30 16.54
CA VAL A 168 1.55 20.69 17.59
C VAL A 168 2.83 21.48 17.85
N ASP A 169 3.42 22.09 16.81
CA ASP A 169 4.61 22.92 16.93
C ASP A 169 4.36 24.21 17.75
N ILE A 170 3.10 24.67 17.84
CA ILE A 170 2.69 25.80 18.68
C ILE A 170 1.95 25.36 19.95
N GLU A 171 2.09 24.09 20.34
CA GLU A 171 1.45 23.49 21.52
C GLU A 171 -0.07 23.65 21.52
N ARG A 172 -0.67 23.45 20.35
CA ARG A 172 -2.11 23.41 20.14
C ARG A 172 -2.51 22.15 19.40
N LEU A 173 -3.79 21.89 19.42
CA LEU A 173 -4.39 20.85 18.60
C LEU A 173 -5.28 21.47 17.53
N PRO A 174 -5.33 20.86 16.35
CA PRO A 174 -6.39 21.17 15.41
C PRO A 174 -7.73 20.62 15.93
N ASP A 175 -8.81 21.02 15.25
CA ASP A 175 -10.12 20.45 15.50
C ASP A 175 -10.11 18.93 15.32
N LEU A 176 -10.95 18.24 16.11
CA LEU A 176 -11.06 16.79 16.08
C LEU A 176 -11.41 16.24 14.69
N SER A 177 -12.09 17.04 13.86
CA SER A 177 -12.40 16.72 12.47
C SER A 177 -11.16 16.45 11.61
N VAL A 178 -10.02 17.10 11.89
CA VAL A 178 -8.76 16.88 11.18
C VAL A 178 -8.20 15.49 11.47
N PHE A 179 -8.24 15.07 12.74
CA PHE A 179 -7.83 13.73 13.15
C PHE A 179 -8.74 12.64 12.56
N TRP A 180 -10.06 12.86 12.59
CA TRP A 180 -11.00 11.95 11.94
C TRP A 180 -10.77 11.86 10.44
N LYS A 181 -10.47 12.98 9.78
CA LYS A 181 -10.16 12.97 8.34
C LYS A 181 -8.90 12.20 8.04
N LEU A 182 -7.86 12.34 8.87
CA LEU A 182 -6.63 11.55 8.75
C LEU A 182 -6.92 10.05 8.91
N ASN A 183 -7.68 9.67 9.93
CA ASN A 183 -8.07 8.28 10.17
C ASN A 183 -8.89 7.70 9.01
N GLU A 184 -9.91 8.43 8.54
CA GLU A 184 -10.76 8.02 7.43
C GLU A 184 -9.93 7.81 6.15
N THR A 185 -9.03 8.74 5.83
CA THR A 185 -8.17 8.68 4.64
C THR A 185 -7.21 7.49 4.74
N SER A 186 -6.57 7.30 5.89
CA SER A 186 -5.68 6.17 6.15
C SER A 186 -6.42 4.84 6.07
N ALA A 187 -7.55 4.68 6.75
CA ALA A 187 -8.33 3.45 6.72
C ALA A 187 -8.86 3.11 5.31
N ALA A 188 -9.37 4.11 4.57
CA ALA A 188 -9.88 3.90 3.22
C ALA A 188 -8.80 3.41 2.26
N ALA A 189 -7.61 4.00 2.30
CA ALA A 189 -6.48 3.57 1.48
C ALA A 189 -5.98 2.15 1.85
N LEU A 190 -6.01 1.80 3.14
CA LEU A 190 -5.60 0.47 3.62
C LEU A 190 -6.56 -0.61 3.14
N ILE A 191 -7.87 -0.36 3.26
CA ILE A 191 -8.91 -1.28 2.79
C ILE A 191 -8.83 -1.42 1.27
N PHE A 192 -8.66 -0.31 0.54
CA PHE A 192 -8.51 -0.32 -0.92
C PHE A 192 -7.33 -1.19 -1.37
N GLY A 193 -6.14 -0.99 -0.79
CA GLY A 193 -4.97 -1.81 -1.09
C GLY A 193 -5.18 -3.29 -0.73
N SER A 194 -5.76 -3.57 0.44
CA SER A 194 -6.06 -4.94 0.88
C SER A 194 -7.01 -5.67 -0.06
N TYR A 195 -8.03 -4.98 -0.58
CA TYR A 195 -8.97 -5.56 -1.54
C TYR A 195 -8.30 -5.86 -2.88
N ALA A 196 -7.43 -4.96 -3.37
CA ALA A 196 -6.65 -5.19 -4.58
C ALA A 196 -5.76 -6.45 -4.44
N THR A 197 -5.06 -6.57 -3.32
CA THR A 197 -4.23 -7.75 -3.00
C THR A 197 -5.04 -9.04 -2.99
N ARG A 198 -6.26 -9.02 -2.41
CA ARG A 198 -7.14 -10.20 -2.41
C ARG A 198 -7.54 -10.64 -3.82
N VAL A 199 -7.83 -9.70 -4.73
CA VAL A 199 -8.11 -10.02 -6.13
C VAL A 199 -6.87 -10.61 -6.80
N PHE A 200 -5.68 -10.02 -6.59
CA PHE A 200 -4.44 -10.57 -7.14
C PHE A 200 -4.16 -12.01 -6.69
N TYR A 201 -4.51 -12.36 -5.45
CA TYR A 201 -4.42 -13.74 -4.97
C TYR A 201 -5.45 -14.68 -5.61
N ALA A 202 -6.64 -14.20 -5.91
CA ALA A 202 -7.71 -15.03 -6.47
C ALA A 202 -7.56 -15.27 -7.99
N VAL A 203 -6.79 -14.42 -8.68
CA VAL A 203 -6.51 -14.53 -10.12
C VAL A 203 -5.29 -15.41 -10.42
N ASN A 204 -4.36 -15.54 -9.46
CA ASN A 204 -3.19 -16.43 -9.54
C ASN A 204 -3.56 -17.88 -9.20
#